data_AF-A0A7S4UN36-F1
#
_entry.id   AF-A0A7S4UN36-F1
#
_cell.length_a   1.000
_cell.length_b   1.000
_cell.length_c   1.000
_cell.angle_alpha   90.00
_cell.angle_beta   90.00
_cell.angle_gamma   90.00
#
_symmetry.space_group_name_H-M   'P 1'
#
loop_
_entity.id
_entity.type
_entity.pdbx_description
1 polymer ?
#
loop_
_entity_poly.entity_id
_entity_poly.type
_entity_poly.pdbx_seq_one_letter_code
_entity_poly.pdbx_strand_id
1 'polypeptide(L)'
;LVVEKKHIEMAGHFKTVLDGADDHAKLQDLCKLTYKEQGVWFLNAVWEVQVQGKQGSEYAEKVWDYVQKACTIDNAKEVGCALDEMEAHRFLEAFDEAHTVLQMRSALRKTGALGQNERPKEVPLTHFLLDKYEADWHKLVNAPQGDNSAEIAEAQDKLQAVQDAFDASTKADAEAAAALKQAVQAENDAKAAEADAVDKEAAAKEAEAPFKAAEAPFKAAQEEVEAALAEVKAQEDAYNSKTEELKQASETGGVVSRNRA
;
A
#
# COMPACT_ATOMS: atom_id res chain seq x y z
N LEU A 1 3.49 5.35 -13.13
CA LEU A 1 2.09 5.30 -13.61
C LEU A 1 1.23 5.80 -12.47
N VAL A 2 0.97 7.10 -12.45
CA VAL A 2 0.13 7.75 -11.44
C VAL A 2 -1.31 7.41 -11.81
N VAL A 3 -1.97 6.60 -10.98
CA VAL A 3 -3.40 6.34 -11.12
C VAL A 3 -4.10 7.62 -10.67
N GLU A 4 -4.50 8.46 -11.62
CA GLU A 4 -5.42 9.56 -11.39
C GLU A 4 -6.75 8.98 -10.86
N LYS A 5 -6.88 8.91 -9.53
CA LYS A 5 -8.19 8.85 -8.88
C LYS A 5 -8.85 10.21 -9.07
N LYS A 6 -9.60 10.36 -10.16
CA LYS A 6 -10.62 11.41 -10.26
C LYS A 6 -11.59 11.19 -9.11
N HIS A 7 -11.40 11.98 -8.05
CA HIS A 7 -12.36 12.09 -6.96
C HIS A 7 -13.68 12.55 -7.57
N ILE A 8 -14.74 11.85 -7.21
CA ILE A 8 -16.10 12.17 -7.61
C ILE A 8 -16.43 13.53 -6.99
N GLU A 9 -16.61 14.55 -7.82
CA GLU A 9 -17.39 15.72 -7.43
C GLU A 9 -18.83 15.23 -7.18
N MET A 10 -19.15 14.84 -5.93
CA MET A 10 -20.54 14.71 -5.48
C MET A 10 -21.11 16.08 -5.12
N ALA A 11 -20.78 17.12 -5.88
CA ALA A 11 -21.47 18.40 -5.85
C ALA A 11 -22.74 18.31 -6.74
N GLY A 12 -23.56 17.29 -6.52
CA GLY A 12 -24.85 17.14 -7.17
C GLY A 12 -25.93 17.51 -6.16
N HIS A 13 -26.63 18.62 -6.39
CA HIS A 13 -27.87 18.90 -5.67
C HIS A 13 -28.77 17.67 -5.72
N PHE A 14 -29.15 17.13 -4.55
CA PHE A 14 -30.16 16.07 -4.47
C PHE A 14 -31.41 16.53 -5.21
N LYS A 15 -31.87 15.75 -6.20
CA LYS A 15 -33.05 16.12 -7.00
C LYS A 15 -34.27 16.18 -6.06
N THR A 16 -34.94 17.32 -6.01
CA THR A 16 -36.15 17.52 -5.17
C THR A 16 -37.45 17.50 -5.97
N VAL A 17 -37.37 17.55 -7.30
CA VAL A 17 -38.52 17.56 -8.22
C VAL A 17 -38.23 16.60 -9.38
N LEU A 18 -39.14 15.64 -9.63
CA LEU A 18 -39.05 14.73 -10.77
C LEU A 18 -39.50 15.41 -12.06
N ASP A 19 -38.83 15.07 -13.15
CA ASP A 19 -39.21 15.49 -14.49
C ASP A 19 -40.37 14.62 -15.01
N GLY A 20 -41.37 15.23 -15.64
CA GLY A 20 -42.48 14.50 -16.24
C GLY A 20 -43.80 15.26 -16.21
N ALA A 21 -44.57 15.14 -17.29
CA ALA A 21 -45.90 15.75 -17.40
C ALA A 21 -46.98 14.95 -16.66
N ASP A 22 -46.75 13.66 -16.44
CA ASP A 22 -47.64 12.75 -15.73
C ASP A 22 -46.86 11.87 -14.73
N ASP A 23 -47.60 11.15 -13.89
CA ASP A 23 -47.00 10.33 -12.83
C ASP A 23 -46.11 9.21 -13.39
N HIS A 24 -46.40 8.71 -14.60
CA HIS A 24 -45.58 7.68 -15.23
C HIS A 24 -44.23 8.23 -15.69
N ALA A 25 -44.22 9.41 -16.30
CA ALA A 25 -43.00 10.09 -16.70
C ALA A 25 -42.15 10.40 -15.46
N LYS A 26 -42.77 10.84 -14.35
CA LYS A 26 -42.07 11.04 -13.07
C LYS A 26 -41.51 9.73 -12.51
N LEU A 27 -42.26 8.63 -12.57
CA LEU A 27 -41.76 7.32 -12.13
C LEU A 27 -40.55 6.87 -12.96
N GLN A 28 -40.60 7.07 -14.27
CA GLN A 28 -39.46 6.77 -15.15
C GLN A 28 -38.24 7.63 -14.85
N ASP A 29 -38.45 8.88 -14.46
CA ASP A 29 -37.38 9.78 -14.04
C ASP A 29 -36.77 9.38 -12.70
N LEU A 30 -37.61 9.02 -11.71
CA LEU A 30 -37.16 8.47 -10.42
C LEU A 30 -36.30 7.21 -10.61
N CYS A 31 -36.72 6.30 -11.48
CA CYS A 31 -36.00 5.08 -11.80
C CYS A 31 -34.62 5.29 -12.45
N LYS A 32 -34.28 6.51 -12.90
CA LYS A 32 -32.96 6.86 -13.44
C LYS A 32 -32.01 7.46 -12.41
N LEU A 33 -32.52 7.82 -11.23
CA LEU A 33 -31.68 8.29 -10.13
C LEU A 33 -30.76 7.17 -9.64
N THR A 34 -29.69 7.51 -8.93
CA THR A 34 -28.82 6.50 -8.33
C THR A 34 -29.58 5.64 -7.32
N TYR A 35 -29.11 4.43 -7.01
CA TYR A 35 -29.75 3.59 -5.99
C TYR A 35 -29.93 4.33 -4.66
N LYS A 36 -28.93 5.12 -4.25
CA LYS A 36 -28.99 5.97 -3.06
C LYS A 36 -30.12 6.98 -3.15
N GLU A 37 -30.21 7.71 -4.26
CA GLU A 37 -31.26 8.72 -4.45
C GLU A 37 -32.66 8.10 -4.53
N GLN A 38 -32.81 6.96 -5.21
CA GLN A 38 -34.07 6.19 -5.22
C GLN A 38 -34.49 5.79 -3.80
N GLY A 39 -33.57 5.30 -2.98
CA GLY A 39 -33.82 4.91 -1.60
C GLY A 39 -34.19 6.11 -0.71
N VAL A 40 -33.46 7.22 -0.82
CA VAL A 40 -33.76 8.45 -0.07
C VAL A 40 -35.12 9.02 -0.50
N TRP A 41 -35.40 9.07 -1.80
CA TRP A 41 -36.69 9.55 -2.32
C TRP A 41 -37.85 8.74 -1.76
N PHE A 42 -37.70 7.41 -1.79
CA PHE A 42 -38.67 6.48 -1.25
C PHE A 42 -38.90 6.72 0.23
N LEU A 43 -37.83 6.76 1.04
CA LEU A 43 -37.93 7.00 2.48
C LEU A 43 -38.63 8.32 2.77
N ASN A 44 -38.25 9.41 2.12
CA ASN A 44 -38.89 10.72 2.31
C ASN A 44 -40.40 10.67 1.99
N ALA A 45 -40.79 9.95 0.95
CA ALA A 45 -42.18 9.84 0.53
C ALA A 45 -43.05 9.01 1.48
N VAL A 46 -42.49 7.96 2.08
CA VAL A 46 -43.25 7.05 2.96
C VAL A 46 -43.02 7.33 4.45
N TRP A 47 -42.09 8.24 4.80
CA TRP A 47 -41.65 8.47 6.18
C TRP A 47 -42.81 8.76 7.14
N GLU A 48 -43.66 9.72 6.76
CA GLU A 48 -44.79 10.15 7.60
C GLU A 48 -45.95 9.16 7.59
N VAL A 49 -46.10 8.38 6.52
CA VAL A 49 -47.28 7.55 6.27
C VAL A 49 -47.10 6.12 6.79
N GLN A 50 -45.88 5.58 6.72
CA GLN A 50 -45.61 4.16 6.98
C GLN A 50 -44.52 3.91 8.04
N VAL A 51 -43.75 4.93 8.45
CA VAL A 51 -42.44 4.73 9.11
C VAL A 51 -42.34 5.42 10.50
N GLN A 52 -43.41 6.02 11.03
CA GLN A 52 -43.35 6.72 12.33
C GLN A 52 -43.10 5.79 13.55
N GLY A 53 -42.14 6.15 14.41
CA GLY A 53 -41.86 5.50 15.71
C GLY A 53 -40.55 4.70 15.74
N LYS A 54 -40.36 3.83 16.75
CA LYS A 54 -39.14 3.00 16.91
C LYS A 54 -38.89 2.02 15.75
N GLN A 55 -39.92 1.71 14.96
CA GLN A 55 -39.82 0.87 13.77
C GLN A 55 -39.25 1.64 12.56
N GLY A 56 -39.20 2.97 12.63
CA GLY A 56 -38.74 3.80 11.52
C GLY A 56 -37.26 3.71 11.22
N SER A 57 -36.44 3.58 12.27
CA SER A 57 -34.99 3.37 12.11
C SER A 57 -34.69 1.99 11.50
N GLU A 58 -35.35 0.92 11.97
CA GLU A 58 -35.17 -0.42 11.39
C GLU A 58 -35.60 -0.49 9.92
N TYR A 59 -36.64 0.27 9.57
CA TYR A 59 -37.11 0.39 8.19
C TYR A 59 -36.10 1.12 7.29
N ALA A 60 -35.55 2.23 7.78
CA ALA A 60 -34.52 2.99 7.07
C ALA A 60 -33.25 2.15 6.84
N GLU A 61 -32.80 1.43 7.87
CA GLU A 61 -31.65 0.52 7.77
C GLU A 61 -31.87 -0.57 6.71
N LYS A 62 -33.07 -1.19 6.66
CA LYS A 62 -33.38 -2.17 5.61
C LYS A 62 -33.35 -1.57 4.21
N VAL A 63 -33.90 -0.37 4.03
CA VAL A 63 -33.81 0.33 2.73
C VAL A 63 -32.35 0.62 2.38
N TRP A 64 -31.53 0.98 3.35
CA TRP A 64 -30.11 1.18 3.15
C TRP A 64 -29.37 -0.12 2.79
N ASP A 65 -29.69 -1.25 3.44
CA ASP A 65 -29.17 -2.57 3.10
C ASP A 65 -29.49 -2.94 1.64
N TYR A 66 -30.71 -2.64 1.18
CA TYR A 66 -31.10 -2.81 -0.23
C TYR A 66 -30.25 -1.94 -1.17
N VAL A 67 -30.05 -0.66 -0.85
CA VAL A 67 -29.18 0.25 -1.62
C VAL A 67 -27.76 -0.32 -1.72
N GLN A 68 -27.17 -0.68 -0.59
CA GLN A 68 -25.79 -1.21 -0.53
C GLN A 68 -25.67 -2.51 -1.31
N LYS A 69 -26.65 -3.40 -1.21
CA LYS A 69 -26.64 -4.66 -1.94
C LYS A 69 -26.78 -4.47 -3.44
N ALA A 70 -27.65 -3.56 -3.88
CA ALA A 70 -27.78 -3.20 -5.29
C ALA A 70 -26.45 -2.66 -5.84
N CYS A 71 -25.81 -1.72 -5.14
CA CYS A 71 -24.48 -1.21 -5.50
C CYS A 71 -23.41 -2.31 -5.55
N THR A 72 -23.45 -3.27 -4.61
CA THR A 72 -22.48 -4.37 -4.55
C THR A 72 -22.64 -5.36 -5.70
N ILE A 73 -23.88 -5.65 -6.11
CA ILE A 73 -24.17 -6.54 -7.24
C ILE A 73 -23.82 -5.83 -8.56
N ASP A 74 -24.20 -4.56 -8.68
CA ASP A 74 -23.94 -3.69 -9.84
C ASP A 74 -22.51 -3.11 -9.85
N ASN A 75 -21.54 -3.83 -9.28
CA ASN A 75 -20.17 -3.36 -9.06
C ASN A 75 -19.40 -2.99 -10.34
N ALA A 76 -19.97 -3.27 -11.52
CA ALA A 76 -19.46 -2.86 -12.82
C ALA A 76 -19.84 -1.41 -13.19
N LYS A 77 -20.91 -0.85 -12.60
CA LYS A 77 -21.36 0.53 -12.85
C LYS A 77 -20.90 1.40 -11.67
N GLU A 78 -19.93 2.30 -11.89
CA GLU A 78 -19.42 3.23 -10.86
C GLU A 78 -20.55 4.00 -10.14
N VAL A 79 -21.67 4.23 -10.83
CA VAL A 79 -22.91 4.82 -10.30
C VAL A 79 -24.12 4.14 -10.98
N GLY A 80 -24.63 3.08 -10.37
CA GLY A 80 -25.78 2.31 -10.89
C GLY A 80 -27.15 2.92 -10.56
N CYS A 81 -28.13 2.67 -11.44
CA CYS A 81 -29.55 3.06 -11.26
C CYS A 81 -30.53 1.89 -11.43
N ALA A 82 -30.13 0.81 -12.10
CA ALA A 82 -30.97 -0.36 -12.31
C ALA A 82 -30.11 -1.62 -12.59
N LEU A 83 -30.57 -2.75 -12.06
CA LEU A 83 -29.94 -4.06 -12.19
C LEU A 83 -30.43 -4.75 -13.47
N ASP A 84 -29.59 -5.53 -14.14
CA ASP A 84 -30.10 -6.42 -15.19
C ASP A 84 -30.97 -7.55 -14.60
N GLU A 85 -31.62 -8.34 -15.44
CA GLU A 85 -32.54 -9.40 -14.97
C GLU A 85 -31.83 -10.47 -14.12
N MET A 86 -30.59 -10.83 -14.45
CA MET A 86 -29.82 -11.83 -13.70
C MET A 86 -29.36 -11.27 -12.35
N GLU A 87 -28.88 -10.03 -12.35
CA GLU A 87 -28.48 -9.28 -11.15
C GLU A 87 -29.66 -9.04 -10.21
N ALA A 88 -30.83 -8.70 -10.76
CA ALA A 88 -32.06 -8.54 -10.00
C ALA A 88 -32.50 -9.86 -9.34
N HIS A 89 -32.35 -11.00 -10.03
CA HIS A 89 -32.58 -12.31 -9.41
C HIS A 89 -31.63 -12.58 -8.24
N ARG A 90 -30.32 -12.32 -8.41
CA ARG A 90 -29.33 -12.47 -7.32
C ARG A 90 -29.58 -11.51 -6.17
N PHE A 91 -30.11 -10.32 -6.45
CA PHE A 91 -30.51 -9.35 -5.45
C PHE A 91 -31.67 -9.87 -4.61
N LEU A 92 -32.73 -10.37 -5.25
CA LEU A 92 -33.92 -10.91 -4.56
C LEU A 92 -33.59 -12.14 -3.71
N GLU A 93 -32.73 -13.03 -4.22
CA GLU A 93 -32.24 -14.20 -3.47
C GLU A 93 -31.49 -13.79 -2.18
N ALA A 94 -30.75 -12.68 -2.21
CA ALA A 94 -29.93 -12.25 -1.08
C ALA A 94 -30.75 -11.80 0.14
N PHE A 95 -32.01 -11.44 -0.05
CA PHE A 95 -32.91 -11.02 1.03
C PHE A 95 -33.92 -12.10 1.44
N ASP A 96 -33.83 -13.29 0.81
CA ASP A 96 -34.64 -14.48 1.12
C ASP A 96 -36.15 -14.23 1.09
N GLU A 97 -36.58 -13.38 0.15
CA GLU A 97 -37.96 -12.97 -0.01
C GLU A 97 -38.56 -13.67 -1.23
N ALA A 98 -39.68 -14.39 -1.05
CA ALA A 98 -40.25 -15.35 -1.99
C ALA A 98 -40.87 -14.76 -3.28
N HIS A 99 -40.36 -13.62 -3.76
CA HIS A 99 -40.82 -12.95 -4.98
C HIS A 99 -39.72 -13.05 -6.04
N THR A 100 -40.01 -13.74 -7.15
CA THR A 100 -39.22 -13.69 -8.37
C THR A 100 -39.43 -12.36 -9.09
N VAL A 101 -38.49 -11.95 -9.96
CA VAL A 101 -38.64 -10.75 -10.82
C VAL A 101 -39.96 -10.76 -11.61
N LEU A 102 -40.45 -11.95 -11.99
CA LEU A 102 -41.74 -12.11 -12.68
C LEU A 102 -42.94 -11.79 -11.77
N GLN A 103 -42.91 -12.20 -10.50
CA GLN A 103 -43.96 -11.90 -9.53
C GLN A 103 -44.00 -10.40 -9.22
N MET A 104 -42.83 -9.79 -8.96
CA MET A 104 -42.70 -8.35 -8.73
C MET A 104 -43.21 -7.54 -9.93
N ARG A 105 -42.78 -7.87 -11.17
CA ARG A 105 -43.30 -7.21 -12.38
C ARG A 105 -44.81 -7.39 -12.54
N SER A 106 -45.37 -8.52 -12.12
CA SER A 106 -46.82 -8.78 -12.18
C SER A 106 -47.59 -7.93 -11.16
N ALA A 107 -47.05 -7.77 -9.96
CA ALA A 107 -47.60 -6.89 -8.94
C ALA A 107 -47.59 -5.42 -9.38
N LEU A 108 -46.47 -4.94 -9.95
CA LEU A 108 -46.36 -3.58 -10.48
C LEU A 108 -47.30 -3.30 -11.67
N ARG A 109 -47.59 -4.31 -12.50
CA ARG A 109 -48.64 -4.18 -13.54
C ARG A 109 -50.04 -4.09 -12.94
N LYS A 110 -50.28 -4.78 -11.83
CA LYS A 110 -51.58 -4.75 -11.13
C LYS A 110 -51.83 -3.39 -10.49
N THR A 111 -50.79 -2.73 -9.97
CA THR A 111 -50.88 -1.36 -9.43
C THR A 111 -50.88 -0.28 -10.51
N GLY A 112 -50.59 -0.66 -11.76
CA GLY A 112 -50.47 0.26 -12.87
C GLY A 112 -49.14 1.01 -12.91
N ALA A 113 -48.17 0.71 -12.03
CA ALA A 113 -46.83 1.30 -12.06
C ALA A 113 -46.02 0.88 -13.29
N LEU A 114 -46.31 -0.31 -13.84
CA LEU A 114 -45.79 -0.79 -15.12
C LEU A 114 -46.92 -0.98 -16.14
N GLY A 115 -46.65 -0.62 -17.39
CA GLY A 115 -47.59 -0.87 -18.48
C GLY A 115 -47.85 -2.37 -18.69
N GLN A 116 -49.06 -2.72 -19.15
CA GLN A 116 -49.49 -4.12 -19.31
C GLN A 116 -48.57 -4.93 -20.27
N ASN A 117 -48.01 -4.26 -21.28
CA ASN A 117 -47.07 -4.83 -22.24
C ASN A 117 -45.60 -4.45 -21.96
N GLU A 118 -45.35 -3.72 -20.87
CA GLU A 118 -44.02 -3.25 -20.53
C GLU A 118 -43.18 -4.39 -19.94
N ARG A 119 -41.97 -4.53 -20.47
CA ARG A 119 -40.95 -5.48 -20.03
C ARG A 119 -39.61 -4.76 -19.93
N PRO A 120 -39.41 -3.95 -18.88
CA PRO A 120 -38.15 -3.25 -18.67
C PRO A 120 -37.01 -4.27 -18.58
N LYS A 121 -35.95 -4.09 -19.36
CA LYS A 121 -34.79 -4.99 -19.36
C LYS A 121 -34.00 -4.90 -18.05
N GLU A 122 -33.99 -3.72 -17.45
CA GLU A 122 -33.37 -3.46 -16.17
C GLU A 122 -34.45 -3.24 -15.10
N VAL A 123 -34.07 -3.48 -13.85
CA VAL A 123 -34.89 -3.41 -12.65
C VAL A 123 -34.31 -2.33 -11.73
N PRO A 124 -34.87 -1.12 -11.74
CA PRO A 124 -34.58 -0.08 -10.74
C PRO A 124 -34.92 -0.56 -9.33
N LEU A 125 -34.20 -0.05 -8.34
CA LEU A 125 -34.48 -0.33 -6.92
C LEU A 125 -35.89 0.14 -6.52
N THR A 126 -36.37 1.26 -7.09
CA THR A 126 -37.73 1.76 -6.86
C THR A 126 -38.81 0.71 -7.14
N HIS A 127 -38.67 -0.12 -8.19
CA HIS A 127 -39.64 -1.17 -8.50
C HIS A 127 -39.71 -2.24 -7.40
N PHE A 128 -38.56 -2.62 -6.86
CA PHE A 128 -38.50 -3.54 -5.73
C PHE A 128 -39.13 -2.93 -4.48
N LEU A 129 -38.80 -1.68 -4.14
CA LEU A 129 -39.35 -0.99 -2.97
C LEU A 129 -40.88 -0.82 -3.04
N LEU A 130 -41.41 -0.51 -4.22
CA LEU A 130 -42.86 -0.42 -4.47
C LEU A 130 -43.57 -1.75 -4.22
N ASP A 131 -43.04 -2.87 -4.73
CA ASP A 131 -43.62 -4.20 -4.50
C ASP A 131 -43.48 -4.61 -3.03
N LYS A 132 -42.26 -4.48 -2.49
CA LYS A 132 -41.90 -4.92 -1.14
C LYS A 132 -42.77 -4.29 -0.04
N TYR A 133 -43.01 -3.00 -0.16
CA TYR A 133 -43.74 -2.23 0.85
C TYR A 133 -45.17 -1.91 0.44
N GLU A 134 -45.61 -2.46 -0.70
CA GLU A 134 -46.94 -2.20 -1.29
C GLU A 134 -47.26 -0.69 -1.33
N ALA A 135 -46.24 0.11 -1.64
CA ALA A 135 -46.33 1.56 -1.58
C ALA A 135 -47.13 2.11 -2.77
N ASP A 136 -47.85 3.20 -2.52
CA ASP A 136 -48.62 3.89 -3.55
C ASP A 136 -47.68 4.72 -4.44
N TRP A 137 -47.49 4.24 -5.68
CA TRP A 137 -46.56 4.85 -6.62
C TRP A 137 -46.98 6.27 -7.06
N HIS A 138 -48.28 6.58 -7.08
CA HIS A 138 -48.77 7.93 -7.36
C HIS A 138 -48.40 8.89 -6.23
N LYS A 139 -48.47 8.44 -4.97
CA LYS A 139 -48.01 9.23 -3.83
C LYS A 139 -46.49 9.37 -3.82
N LEU A 140 -45.76 8.30 -4.14
CA LEU A 140 -44.29 8.30 -4.19
C LEU A 140 -43.73 9.38 -5.12
N VAL A 141 -44.24 9.44 -6.35
CA VAL A 141 -43.72 10.38 -7.37
C VAL A 141 -44.18 11.83 -7.17
N ASN A 142 -45.18 12.06 -6.32
CA ASN A 142 -45.71 13.39 -6.00
C ASN A 142 -45.38 13.83 -4.56
N ALA A 143 -44.63 13.02 -3.80
CA ALA A 143 -44.29 13.34 -2.43
C ALA A 143 -43.30 14.52 -2.35
N PRO A 144 -43.48 15.43 -1.38
CA PRO A 144 -42.53 16.51 -1.16
C PRO A 144 -41.20 15.95 -0.64
N GLN A 145 -40.09 16.35 -1.26
CA GLN A 145 -38.73 15.88 -0.90
C GLN A 145 -37.99 16.78 0.10
N GLY A 146 -38.69 17.73 0.71
CA GLY A 146 -38.11 18.75 1.58
C GLY A 146 -37.35 19.85 0.82
N ASP A 147 -37.31 21.05 1.39
CA ASP A 147 -36.61 22.23 0.85
C ASP A 147 -35.22 22.45 1.49
N ASN A 148 -34.88 21.71 2.55
CA ASN A 148 -33.60 21.73 3.28
C ASN A 148 -32.40 21.15 2.49
N SER A 149 -32.46 21.23 1.17
CA SER A 149 -31.42 20.72 0.25
C SER A 149 -30.04 21.33 0.54
N ALA A 150 -29.99 22.58 1.01
CA ALA A 150 -28.76 23.27 1.36
C ALA A 150 -28.12 22.68 2.63
N GLU A 151 -28.87 22.47 3.71
CA GLU A 151 -28.31 21.88 4.94
C GLU A 151 -27.91 20.41 4.74
N ILE A 152 -28.67 19.66 3.92
CA ILE A 152 -28.34 18.27 3.59
C ILE A 152 -27.05 18.20 2.76
N ALA A 153 -26.88 19.09 1.78
CA ALA A 153 -25.65 19.16 1.00
C ALA A 153 -24.44 19.47 1.91
N GLU A 154 -24.57 20.47 2.81
CA GLU A 154 -23.51 20.80 3.76
C GLU A 154 -23.17 19.62 4.70
N ALA A 155 -24.18 18.87 5.14
CA ALA A 155 -23.98 17.67 5.97
C ALA A 155 -23.29 16.54 5.19
N GLN A 156 -23.65 16.33 3.92
CA GLN A 156 -23.02 15.36 3.05
C GLN A 156 -21.55 15.72 2.77
N ASP A 157 -21.26 17.00 2.52
CA ASP A 157 -19.89 17.49 2.33
C ASP A 157 -19.02 17.27 3.57
N LYS A 158 -19.56 17.56 4.76
CA LYS A 158 -18.86 17.29 6.03
C LYS A 158 -18.59 15.80 6.24
N LEU A 159 -19.56 14.95 5.92
CA LEU A 159 -19.41 13.51 6.07
C LEU A 159 -18.37 12.95 5.08
N GLN A 160 -18.39 13.44 3.85
CA GLN A 160 -17.40 13.07 2.84
C GLN A 160 -15.99 13.51 3.26
N ALA A 161 -15.83 14.74 3.75
CA ALA A 161 -14.54 15.23 4.24
C ALA A 161 -13.99 14.39 5.40
N VAL A 162 -14.86 13.90 6.28
CA VAL A 162 -14.45 12.99 7.38
C VAL A 162 -14.05 11.62 6.84
N GLN A 163 -14.79 11.07 5.87
CA GLN A 163 -14.43 9.80 5.23
C GLN A 163 -13.07 9.91 4.53
N ASP A 164 -12.85 10.98 3.77
CA ASP A 164 -11.58 11.21 3.07
C ASP A 164 -10.40 11.36 4.06
N ALA A 165 -10.61 12.05 5.18
CA ALA A 165 -9.60 12.17 6.24
C ALA A 165 -9.29 10.82 6.90
N PHE A 166 -10.29 9.97 7.10
CA PHE A 166 -10.11 8.62 7.66
C PHE A 166 -9.34 7.71 6.68
N ASP A 167 -9.70 7.73 5.41
CA ASP A 167 -9.00 6.96 4.36
C ASP A 167 -7.54 7.42 4.21
N ALA A 168 -7.27 8.73 4.31
CA ALA A 168 -5.92 9.27 4.32
C ALA A 168 -5.12 8.80 5.54
N SER A 169 -5.72 8.81 6.73
CA SER A 169 -5.07 8.35 7.97
C SER A 169 -4.73 6.86 7.90
N THR A 170 -5.69 6.02 7.49
CA THR A 170 -5.47 4.56 7.40
C THR A 170 -4.37 4.21 6.40
N LYS A 171 -4.29 4.93 5.28
CA LYS A 171 -3.20 4.79 4.32
C LYS A 171 -1.86 5.21 4.92
N ALA A 172 -1.80 6.35 5.61
CA ALA A 172 -0.58 6.83 6.26
C ALA A 172 -0.08 5.84 7.34
N ASP A 173 -0.99 5.26 8.12
CA ASP A 173 -0.66 4.24 9.13
C ASP A 173 -0.08 2.97 8.49
N ALA A 174 -0.65 2.54 7.36
CA ALA A 174 -0.13 1.39 6.61
C ALA A 174 1.28 1.65 6.05
N GLU A 175 1.52 2.85 5.51
CA GLU A 175 2.84 3.26 5.01
C GLU A 175 3.87 3.37 6.15
N ALA A 176 3.49 3.95 7.30
CA ALA A 176 4.34 4.03 8.48
C ALA A 176 4.70 2.64 9.03
N ALA A 177 3.73 1.72 9.09
CA ALA A 177 3.98 0.35 9.52
C ALA A 177 4.94 -0.40 8.57
N ALA A 178 4.83 -0.17 7.26
CA ALA A 178 5.75 -0.75 6.28
C ALA A 178 7.17 -0.17 6.42
N ALA A 179 7.29 1.16 6.60
CA ALA A 179 8.56 1.82 6.82
C ALA A 179 9.25 1.33 8.10
N LEU A 180 8.49 1.13 9.19
CA LEU A 180 9.02 0.60 10.44
C LEU A 180 9.57 -0.82 10.27
N LYS A 181 8.86 -1.70 9.54
CA LYS A 181 9.37 -3.05 9.22
C LYS A 181 10.67 -3.02 8.44
N GLN A 182 10.78 -2.13 7.45
CA GLN A 182 12.01 -1.97 6.67
C GLN A 182 13.17 -1.44 7.53
N ALA A 183 12.91 -0.46 8.40
CA ALA A 183 13.91 0.08 9.32
C ALA A 183 14.45 -1.00 10.28
N VAL A 184 13.56 -1.81 10.86
CA VAL A 184 13.95 -2.93 11.74
C VAL A 184 14.77 -3.97 10.97
N GLN A 185 14.40 -4.29 9.73
CA GLN A 185 15.19 -5.22 8.92
C GLN A 185 16.59 -4.66 8.63
N ALA A 186 16.68 -3.39 8.21
CA ALA A 186 17.96 -2.75 7.94
C ALA A 186 18.86 -2.68 9.20
N GLU A 187 18.28 -2.44 10.38
CA GLU A 187 19.00 -2.47 11.65
C GLU A 187 19.55 -3.87 11.95
N ASN A 188 18.76 -4.92 11.73
CA ASN A 188 19.20 -6.29 11.94
C ASN A 188 20.31 -6.71 10.96
N ASP A 189 20.18 -6.32 9.69
CA ASP A 189 21.18 -6.60 8.66
C ASP A 189 22.51 -5.86 8.97
N ALA A 190 22.43 -4.61 9.45
CA ALA A 190 23.61 -3.87 9.88
C ALA A 190 24.31 -4.52 11.07
N LYS A 191 23.56 -4.99 12.08
CA LYS A 191 24.13 -5.72 13.23
C LYS A 191 24.78 -7.04 12.81
N ALA A 192 24.18 -7.76 11.86
CA ALA A 192 24.75 -9.00 11.33
C ALA A 192 26.05 -8.74 10.56
N ALA A 193 26.09 -7.68 9.74
CA ALA A 193 27.29 -7.28 9.01
C ALA A 193 28.42 -6.82 9.95
N GLU A 194 28.09 -6.11 11.04
CA GLU A 194 29.07 -5.72 12.07
C GLU A 194 29.67 -6.95 12.75
N ALA A 195 28.85 -7.93 13.15
CA ALA A 195 29.34 -9.17 13.75
C ALA A 195 30.28 -9.94 12.82
N ASP A 196 29.91 -10.10 11.54
CA ASP A 196 30.74 -10.76 10.53
C ASP A 196 32.07 -10.02 10.28
N ALA A 197 32.07 -8.68 10.33
CA ALA A 197 33.29 -7.89 10.21
C ALA A 197 34.23 -8.09 11.40
N VAL A 198 33.70 -8.15 12.63
CA VAL A 198 34.47 -8.43 13.85
C VAL A 198 35.10 -9.83 13.79
N ASP A 199 34.32 -10.83 13.38
CA ASP A 199 34.81 -12.22 13.24
C ASP A 199 35.92 -12.32 12.18
N LYS A 200 35.77 -11.63 11.05
CA LYS A 200 36.80 -11.56 10.00
C LYS A 200 38.07 -10.85 10.46
N GLU A 201 37.95 -9.76 11.23
CA GLU A 201 39.12 -9.06 11.78
C GLU A 201 39.88 -9.97 12.78
N ALA A 202 39.14 -10.69 13.64
CA ALA A 202 39.74 -11.64 14.57
C ALA A 202 40.48 -12.76 13.83
N ALA A 203 39.85 -13.37 12.81
CA ALA A 203 40.47 -14.41 11.99
C ALA A 203 41.71 -13.89 11.24
N ALA A 204 41.69 -12.65 10.74
CA ALA A 204 42.84 -12.04 10.08
C ALA A 204 44.02 -11.84 11.03
N LYS A 205 43.76 -11.39 12.28
CA LYS A 205 44.80 -11.26 13.31
C LYS A 205 45.41 -12.60 13.70
N GLU A 206 44.59 -13.63 13.85
CA GLU A 206 45.08 -15.00 14.13
C GLU A 206 45.91 -15.55 12.97
N ALA A 207 45.50 -15.30 11.72
CA ALA A 207 46.23 -15.73 10.54
C ALA A 207 47.57 -14.99 10.37
N GLU A 208 47.69 -13.72 10.80
CA GLU A 208 48.93 -12.94 10.71
C GLU A 208 49.98 -13.37 11.76
N ALA A 209 49.55 -13.87 12.92
CA ALA A 209 50.42 -14.28 14.02
C ALA A 209 51.53 -15.28 13.63
N PRO A 210 51.27 -16.39 12.89
CA PRO A 210 52.31 -17.32 12.48
C PRO A 210 53.31 -16.71 11.49
N PHE A 211 52.89 -15.77 10.63
CA PHE A 211 53.80 -15.11 9.69
C PHE A 211 54.79 -14.21 10.44
N LYS A 212 54.30 -13.41 11.41
CA LYS A 212 55.17 -12.61 12.29
C LYS A 212 56.14 -13.49 13.09
N ALA A 213 55.66 -14.62 13.61
CA ALA A 213 56.52 -15.57 14.32
C ALA A 213 57.58 -16.20 13.40
N ALA A 214 57.24 -16.49 12.14
CA ALA A 214 58.17 -17.04 11.16
C ALA A 214 59.19 -16.03 10.66
N GLU A 215 58.88 -14.73 10.64
CA GLU A 215 59.80 -13.66 10.21
C GLU A 215 60.92 -13.40 11.24
N ALA A 216 60.64 -13.61 12.53
CA ALA A 216 61.60 -13.40 13.62
C ALA A 216 62.95 -14.14 13.44
N PRO A 217 63.00 -15.46 13.15
CA PRO A 217 64.27 -16.16 12.94
C PRO A 217 65.02 -15.70 11.69
N PHE A 218 64.33 -15.28 10.62
CA PHE A 218 65.00 -14.74 9.43
C PHE A 218 65.68 -13.41 9.73
N LYS A 219 65.02 -12.54 10.51
CA LYS A 219 65.58 -11.26 10.92
C LYS A 219 66.80 -11.45 11.82
N ALA A 220 66.73 -12.38 12.78
CA ALA A 220 67.87 -12.74 13.62
C ALA A 220 69.04 -13.30 12.80
N ALA A 221 68.77 -14.19 11.84
CA ALA A 221 69.79 -14.73 10.95
C ALA A 221 70.43 -13.65 10.06
N GLN A 222 69.64 -12.65 9.61
CA GLN A 222 70.16 -11.54 8.83
C GLN A 222 71.12 -10.66 9.65
N GLU A 223 70.78 -10.38 10.91
CA GLU A 223 71.65 -9.65 11.84
C GLU A 223 72.95 -10.43 12.13
N GLU A 224 72.88 -11.75 12.31
CA GLU A 224 74.08 -12.59 12.47
C GLU A 224 74.98 -12.59 11.23
N VAL A 225 74.40 -12.67 10.03
CA VAL A 225 75.16 -12.61 8.77
C VAL A 225 75.82 -11.25 8.58
N GLU A 226 75.14 -10.15 8.90
CA GLU A 226 75.74 -8.81 8.85
C GLU A 226 76.90 -8.67 9.84
N ALA A 227 76.76 -9.20 11.06
CA ALA A 227 77.84 -9.22 12.04
C ALA A 227 79.05 -10.04 11.55
N ALA A 228 78.81 -11.23 11.00
CA ALA A 228 79.86 -12.08 10.44
C ALA A 228 80.58 -11.41 9.25
N LEU A 229 79.84 -10.74 8.37
CA LEU A 229 80.41 -9.97 7.27
C LEU A 229 81.31 -8.82 7.76
N ALA A 230 80.88 -8.11 8.81
CA ALA A 230 81.69 -7.06 9.41
C ALA A 230 82.99 -7.60 10.02
N GLU A 231 82.93 -8.76 10.69
CA GLU A 231 84.11 -9.41 11.25
C GLU A 231 85.08 -9.91 10.18
N VAL A 232 84.59 -10.56 9.12
CA VAL A 232 85.43 -10.99 7.99
C VAL A 232 86.11 -9.79 7.35
N LYS A 233 85.39 -8.68 7.16
CA LYS A 233 85.97 -7.45 6.63
C LYS A 233 87.08 -6.89 7.53
N ALA A 234 86.89 -6.90 8.84
CA ALA A 234 87.93 -6.48 9.78
C ALA A 234 89.16 -7.41 9.73
N GLN A 235 88.96 -8.71 9.56
CA GLN A 235 90.05 -9.68 9.38
C GLN A 235 90.80 -9.45 8.05
N GLU A 236 90.07 -9.19 6.96
CA GLU A 236 90.68 -8.85 5.66
C GLU A 236 91.49 -7.55 5.74
N ASP A 237 90.96 -6.50 6.37
CA ASP A 237 91.66 -5.23 6.56
C ASP A 237 92.94 -5.40 7.40
N ALA A 238 92.89 -6.22 8.45
CA ALA A 238 94.05 -6.55 9.27
C ALA A 238 95.10 -7.37 8.51
N TYR A 239 94.66 -8.37 7.72
CA TYR A 239 95.56 -9.16 6.86
C TYR A 239 96.22 -8.29 5.79
N ASN A 240 95.46 -7.40 5.14
CA ASN A 240 95.95 -6.47 4.14
C ASN A 240 96.98 -5.52 4.75
N SER A 241 96.68 -4.94 5.91
CA SER A 241 97.61 -4.07 6.64
C SER A 241 98.92 -4.81 6.96
N LYS A 242 98.85 -6.03 7.48
CA LYS A 242 100.03 -6.85 7.79
C LYS A 242 100.81 -7.25 6.53
N THR A 243 100.12 -7.48 5.42
CA THR A 243 100.75 -7.75 4.12
C THR A 243 101.49 -6.52 3.61
N GLU A 244 100.92 -5.33 3.75
CA GLU A 244 101.61 -4.08 3.42
C GLU A 244 102.83 -3.85 4.31
N GLU A 245 102.71 -4.05 5.63
CA GLU A 245 103.84 -3.98 6.57
C GLU A 245 104.96 -4.94 6.18
N LEU A 246 104.64 -6.19 5.84
CA LEU A 246 105.63 -7.18 5.42
C LEU A 246 106.25 -6.85 4.05
N LYS A 247 105.48 -6.31 3.11
CA LYS A 247 106.00 -5.80 1.82
C LYS A 247 106.98 -4.65 2.06
N GLN A 248 106.61 -3.66 2.85
CA GLN A 248 107.51 -2.55 3.23
C GLN A 248 108.77 -3.08 3.90
N ALA A 249 108.64 -3.98 4.88
CA ALA A 249 109.77 -4.60 5.55
C ALA A 249 110.68 -5.40 4.60
N SER A 250 110.13 -6.00 3.54
CA SER A 250 110.91 -6.68 2.49
C SER A 250 111.63 -5.69 1.57
N GLU A 251 111.02 -4.54 1.28
CA GLU A 251 111.60 -3.47 0.45
C GLU A 251 112.67 -2.67 1.22
N THR A 252 112.53 -2.50 2.53
CA THR A 252 113.50 -1.81 3.40
C THR A 252 114.53 -2.75 4.04
N GLY A 253 114.20 -4.04 4.20
CA GLY A 253 115.06 -5.09 4.78
C GLY A 253 115.92 -5.82 3.77
N GLY A 254 115.79 -5.51 2.48
CA GLY A 254 116.61 -6.03 1.38
C GLY A 254 118.00 -5.41 1.27
N VAL A 255 118.72 -5.20 2.37
CA VAL A 255 120.19 -5.08 2.31
C VAL A 255 120.76 -6.31 2.99
N VAL A 256 120.91 -7.36 2.18
CA VAL A 256 121.99 -8.33 2.35
C VAL A 256 123.24 -7.52 2.65
N SER A 257 123.76 -7.64 3.88
CA SER A 257 125.11 -7.23 4.27
C SER A 257 126.12 -8.09 3.49
N ARG A 258 126.16 -7.87 2.18
CA ARG A 258 127.14 -8.39 1.24
C ARG A 258 128.35 -7.47 1.34
N ASN A 259 129.40 -8.03 1.95
CA ASN A 259 130.82 -7.75 1.70
C ASN A 259 131.40 -6.37 2.08
N ARG A 260 132.44 -6.48 2.93
CA ARG A 260 133.71 -5.72 2.95
C ARG A 260 133.57 -4.24 3.39
N ALA A 261 134.53 -3.64 4.08
CA ALA A 261 135.94 -3.93 4.34
C ALA A 261 136.33 -3.39 5.71
#